data_AF-A0A1I5CAB3-F1
#
_entry.id   AF-A0A1I5CAB3-F1
#
_cell.length_a   1.000
_cell.length_b   1.000
_cell.length_c   1.000
_cell.angle_alpha   90.00
_cell.angle_beta   90.00
_cell.angle_gamma   90.00
#
_symmetry.space_group_name_H-M   'P 1'
#
loop_
_entity.id
_entity.type
_entity.pdbx_description
1 polymer ?
#
loop_
_entity_poly.entity_id
_entity_poly.type
_entity_poly.pdbx_seq_one_letter_code
_entity_poly.pdbx_strand_id
1 'polypeptide(L)'
;MKSYLYIILSLLFLSSCRNEEETAIPRFSVKPEVPAQILKDHNYFLDRLKPITSYEDSTGIVAKELYEVMEFHFKEEEDYVLPPLGILPLLAKGELPEESAKIIQLTEKFRENRDAMLAEHQMIGHFLSEIMDAARRENHPELSGYDKALEKHAELEEEILFPAVLLIGDYLKIKEEDL
;
A
#
# COMPACT_ATOMS: atom_id res chain seq x y z
N MET A 1 -55.40 -10.86 9.23
CA MET A 1 -54.86 -9.90 10.23
C MET A 1 -54.57 -10.65 11.51
N LYS A 2 -53.34 -10.86 11.97
CA LYS A 2 -52.05 -10.31 11.55
C LYS A 2 -51.00 -11.41 11.74
N SER A 3 -50.68 -12.12 10.65
CA SER A 3 -49.57 -13.06 10.51
C SER A 3 -48.20 -12.36 10.48
N TYR A 4 -48.03 -11.34 11.33
CA TYR A 4 -46.88 -10.43 11.31
C TYR A 4 -46.01 -10.52 12.56
N LEU A 5 -46.21 -11.53 13.42
CA LEU A 5 -45.42 -11.68 14.65
C LEU A 5 -44.29 -12.73 14.55
N TYR A 6 -44.24 -13.51 13.45
CA TYR A 6 -43.19 -14.52 13.24
C TYR A 6 -42.12 -14.13 12.21
N ILE A 7 -42.24 -12.95 11.58
CA ILE A 7 -41.28 -12.52 10.54
C ILE A 7 -40.14 -11.65 11.11
N ILE A 8 -40.27 -11.13 12.34
CA ILE A 8 -39.25 -10.25 12.94
C ILE A 8 -38.21 -11.03 13.78
N LEU A 9 -38.40 -12.34 14.02
CA LEU A 9 -37.44 -13.17 14.74
C LEU A 9 -36.48 -13.96 13.85
N SER A 10 -36.56 -13.81 12.52
CA SER A 10 -35.66 -14.47 11.56
C SER A 10 -34.72 -13.52 10.82
N LEU A 11 -34.77 -12.22 11.11
CA LEU A 11 -33.86 -11.22 10.52
C LEU A 11 -32.66 -10.86 11.41
N LEU A 12 -32.51 -11.50 12.57
CA LEU A 12 -31.36 -11.35 13.47
C LEU A 12 -30.29 -12.45 13.28
N PHE A 13 -30.38 -13.24 12.20
CA PHE A 13 -29.45 -14.34 11.90
C PHE A 13 -28.63 -14.15 10.61
N LEU A 14 -28.54 -12.91 10.10
CA LEU A 14 -27.66 -12.57 8.96
C LEU A 14 -26.62 -11.48 9.29
N SER A 15 -26.28 -11.29 10.57
CA SER A 15 -24.89 -10.94 10.89
C SER A 15 -24.08 -12.22 10.85
N SER A 16 -23.91 -12.76 9.63
CA SER A 16 -22.82 -13.69 9.36
C SER A 16 -21.58 -13.01 9.92
N CYS A 17 -20.90 -13.70 10.85
CA CYS A 17 -19.51 -13.44 11.15
C CYS A 17 -18.83 -13.16 9.81
N ARG A 18 -18.39 -11.92 9.61
CA ARG A 18 -17.42 -11.63 8.57
C ARG A 18 -16.21 -12.43 9.03
N ASN A 19 -15.90 -13.52 8.32
CA ASN A 19 -14.81 -14.41 8.70
C ASN A 19 -13.58 -13.54 9.04
N GLU A 20 -12.87 -13.87 10.11
CA GLU A 20 -11.49 -13.41 10.40
C GLU A 20 -10.49 -13.96 9.35
N GLU A 21 -10.96 -14.12 8.11
CA GLU A 21 -10.21 -14.42 6.92
C GLU A 21 -10.07 -13.11 6.12
N GLU A 22 -9.78 -12.03 6.84
CA GLU A 22 -9.18 -10.83 6.27
C GLU A 22 -7.78 -11.25 5.83
N THR A 23 -7.70 -11.86 4.63
CA THR A 23 -6.55 -12.46 3.95
C THR A 23 -5.22 -12.24 4.68
N ALA A 24 -4.95 -13.07 5.69
CA ALA A 24 -3.76 -12.91 6.51
C ALA A 24 -2.51 -13.04 5.64
N ILE A 25 -1.50 -12.18 5.88
CA ILE A 25 -0.22 -12.27 5.19
C ILE A 25 0.35 -13.68 5.40
N PRO A 26 0.70 -14.42 4.32
CA PRO A 26 1.21 -15.77 4.46
C PRO A 26 2.50 -15.78 5.28
N ARG A 27 2.66 -16.80 6.12
CA ARG A 27 3.89 -16.98 6.91
C ARG A 27 4.98 -17.56 6.03
N PHE A 28 6.04 -16.80 5.80
CA PHE A 28 7.23 -17.25 5.08
C PHE A 28 8.28 -17.86 6.03
N SER A 29 9.10 -18.77 5.52
CA SER A 29 10.36 -19.11 6.20
C SER A 29 11.39 -18.00 6.01
N VAL A 30 11.44 -17.45 4.79
CA VAL A 30 12.15 -16.22 4.43
C VAL A 30 11.27 -15.43 3.48
N LYS A 31 10.70 -14.31 3.96
CA LYS A 31 9.89 -13.41 3.12
C LYS A 31 10.81 -12.70 2.13
N PRO A 32 10.46 -12.60 0.84
CA PRO A 32 11.15 -11.70 -0.07
C PRO A 32 11.23 -10.28 0.50
N GLU A 33 12.39 -9.64 0.38
CA GLU A 33 12.57 -8.27 0.87
C GLU A 33 12.11 -7.26 -0.20
N VAL A 34 11.55 -6.13 0.25
CA VAL A 34 11.30 -4.99 -0.62
C VAL A 34 12.63 -4.50 -1.19
N PRO A 35 12.75 -4.21 -2.49
CA PRO A 35 13.96 -3.65 -3.06
C PRO A 35 14.44 -2.41 -2.29
N ALA A 36 15.71 -2.42 -1.86
CA ALA A 36 16.25 -1.40 -0.96
C ALA A 36 16.19 0.04 -1.50
N GLN A 37 16.07 0.23 -2.82
CA GLN A 37 15.89 1.56 -3.38
C GLN A 37 14.51 2.14 -3.03
N ILE A 38 13.46 1.32 -3.05
CA ILE A 38 12.09 1.77 -2.73
C ILE A 38 12.00 2.13 -1.24
N LEU A 39 12.57 1.29 -0.37
CA LEU A 39 12.66 1.60 1.07
C LEU A 39 13.39 2.93 1.35
N LYS A 40 14.40 3.28 0.57
CA LYS A 40 15.08 4.58 0.72
C LYS A 40 14.19 5.74 0.34
N ASP A 41 13.35 5.58 -0.68
CA ASP A 41 12.41 6.60 -1.11
C ASP A 41 11.33 6.81 -0.02
N HIS A 42 10.77 5.73 0.53
CA HIS A 42 9.80 5.81 1.65
C HIS A 42 10.39 6.54 2.86
N ASN A 43 11.60 6.12 3.30
CA ASN A 43 12.29 6.76 4.41
C ASN A 43 12.60 8.24 4.12
N TYR A 44 13.02 8.57 2.89
CA TYR A 44 13.27 9.95 2.48
C TYR A 44 12.03 10.83 2.67
N PHE A 45 10.86 10.35 2.26
CA PHE A 45 9.62 11.12 2.39
C PHE A 45 9.19 11.29 3.84
N LEU A 46 9.19 10.21 4.62
CA LEU A 46 8.81 10.25 6.04
C LEU A 46 9.79 11.10 6.85
N ASP A 47 11.11 10.92 6.67
CA ASP A 47 12.13 11.67 7.42
C ASP A 47 12.08 13.17 7.14
N ARG A 48 11.78 13.56 5.89
CA ARG A 48 11.65 14.97 5.51
C ARG A 48 10.38 15.61 6.07
N LEU A 49 9.28 14.86 6.18
CA LEU A 49 8.00 15.37 6.67
C LEU A 49 7.91 15.37 8.20
N LYS A 50 8.51 14.38 8.86
CA LYS A 50 8.50 14.20 10.32
C LYS A 50 8.82 15.46 11.14
N PRO A 51 9.89 16.23 10.90
CA PRO A 51 10.15 17.44 11.69
C PRO A 51 9.07 18.52 11.52
N ILE A 52 8.39 18.57 10.37
CA ILE A 52 7.38 19.56 10.03
C ILE A 52 6.09 19.30 10.81
N THR A 53 5.80 18.04 11.14
CA THR A 53 4.68 17.67 12.02
C THR A 53 4.74 18.35 13.40
N SER A 54 5.89 18.90 13.80
CA SER A 54 6.03 19.62 15.07
C SER A 54 5.69 21.12 14.97
N TYR A 55 5.38 21.64 13.78
CA TYR A 55 5.04 23.06 13.63
C TYR A 55 3.67 23.35 14.25
N GLU A 56 3.54 24.55 14.84
CA GLU A 56 2.31 24.97 15.55
C GLU A 56 1.32 25.73 14.63
N ASP A 57 1.61 25.79 13.34
CA ASP A 57 0.83 26.49 12.32
C ASP A 57 0.05 25.52 11.42
N SER A 58 -0.60 26.04 10.37
CA SER A 58 -1.44 25.22 9.49
C SER A 58 -0.62 24.15 8.77
N THR A 59 0.63 24.46 8.43
CA THR A 59 1.55 23.54 7.76
C THR A 59 1.84 22.34 8.66
N GLY A 60 2.11 22.56 9.95
CA GLY A 60 2.32 21.48 10.90
C GLY A 60 1.09 20.60 11.13
N ILE A 61 -0.11 21.18 11.11
CA ILE A 61 -1.37 20.43 11.22
C ILE A 61 -1.55 19.50 10.03
N VAL A 62 -1.45 20.01 8.80
CA VAL A 62 -1.62 19.18 7.60
C VAL A 62 -0.47 18.18 7.44
N ALA A 63 0.75 18.53 7.86
CA ALA A 63 1.89 17.62 7.85
C ALA A 63 1.65 16.36 8.68
N LYS A 64 0.92 16.45 9.81
CA LYS A 64 0.56 15.28 10.62
C LYS A 64 -0.37 14.35 9.84
N GLU A 65 -1.42 14.89 9.25
CA GLU A 65 -2.39 14.12 8.46
C GLU A 65 -1.70 13.42 7.28
N LEU A 66 -0.86 14.16 6.53
CA LEU A 66 -0.08 13.59 5.44
C LEU A 66 0.87 12.49 5.94
N TYR A 67 1.60 12.73 7.03
CA TYR A 67 2.54 11.76 7.59
C TYR A 67 1.84 10.46 8.01
N GLU A 68 0.70 10.56 8.70
CA GLU A 68 -0.05 9.39 9.17
C GLU A 68 -0.57 8.53 8.01
N VAL A 69 -1.12 9.16 6.97
CA VAL A 69 -1.58 8.43 5.78
C VAL A 69 -0.40 7.80 5.04
N MET A 70 0.72 8.51 4.87
CA MET A 70 1.90 7.97 4.19
C MET A 70 2.56 6.82 4.98
N GLU A 71 2.69 6.95 6.31
CA GLU A 71 3.27 5.91 7.15
C GLU A 71 2.42 4.63 7.11
N PHE A 72 1.09 4.78 7.14
CA PHE A 72 0.18 3.66 6.97
C PHE A 72 0.32 3.01 5.59
N HIS A 73 0.26 3.81 4.53
CA HIS A 73 0.34 3.34 3.15
C HIS A 73 1.65 2.58 2.87
N PHE A 74 2.80 3.20 3.15
CA PHE A 74 4.11 2.57 2.97
C PHE A 74 4.25 1.28 3.78
N LYS A 75 3.64 1.22 4.97
CA LYS A 75 3.66 0.00 5.77
C LYS A 75 2.93 -1.14 5.09
N GLU A 76 1.76 -0.90 4.50
CA GLU A 76 1.03 -1.91 3.74
C GLU A 76 1.79 -2.35 2.50
N GLU A 77 2.40 -1.40 1.80
CA GLU A 77 3.21 -1.69 0.64
C GLU A 77 4.39 -2.61 0.97
N GLU A 78 5.12 -2.29 2.03
CA GLU A 78 6.26 -3.06 2.50
C GLU A 78 5.85 -4.42 3.09
N ASP A 79 4.64 -4.50 3.63
CA ASP A 79 4.12 -5.72 4.24
C ASP A 79 3.66 -6.75 3.22
N TYR A 80 3.03 -6.34 2.13
CA TYR A 80 2.49 -7.33 1.19
C TYR A 80 2.48 -6.94 -0.28
N VAL A 81 2.62 -5.67 -0.64
CA VAL A 81 2.56 -5.24 -2.06
C VAL A 81 3.90 -5.40 -2.76
N LEU A 82 4.94 -4.75 -2.26
CA LEU A 82 6.26 -4.65 -2.88
C LEU A 82 7.25 -5.81 -2.61
N PRO A 83 7.11 -6.65 -1.55
CA PRO A 83 7.97 -7.80 -1.33
C PRO A 83 8.20 -8.70 -2.56
N PRO A 84 7.18 -9.03 -3.40
CA PRO A 84 7.38 -9.83 -4.60
C PRO A 84 8.44 -9.25 -5.57
N LEU A 85 8.67 -7.94 -5.60
CA LEU A 85 9.74 -7.36 -6.43
C LEU A 85 11.14 -7.84 -6.02
N GLY A 86 11.32 -8.26 -4.76
CA GLY A 86 12.58 -8.77 -4.23
C GLY A 86 13.10 -10.03 -4.93
N ILE A 87 12.22 -10.79 -5.59
CA ILE A 87 12.64 -12.01 -6.32
C ILE A 87 13.03 -11.75 -7.77
N LEU A 88 12.92 -10.53 -8.29
CA LEU A 88 13.28 -10.21 -9.68
C LEU A 88 14.70 -10.66 -10.08
N PRO A 89 15.75 -10.51 -9.24
CA PRO A 89 17.09 -11.00 -9.58
C PRO A 89 17.18 -12.53 -9.71
N LEU A 90 16.33 -13.27 -8.99
CA LEU A 90 16.22 -14.73 -9.07
C LEU A 90 15.52 -15.12 -10.38
N LEU A 91 14.37 -14.50 -10.65
CA LEU A 91 13.60 -14.74 -11.87
C LEU A 91 14.40 -14.42 -13.14
N ALA A 92 15.23 -13.35 -13.11
CA ALA A 92 16.10 -12.98 -14.21
C ALA A 92 17.15 -14.05 -14.56
N LYS A 93 17.45 -14.98 -13.65
CA LYS A 93 18.32 -16.15 -13.88
C LYS A 93 17.56 -17.38 -14.38
N GLY A 94 16.23 -17.30 -14.48
CA GLY A 94 15.37 -18.44 -14.80
C GLY A 94 15.12 -19.37 -13.61
N GLU A 95 15.44 -18.92 -12.39
CA GLU A 95 15.25 -19.69 -11.15
C GLU A 95 13.89 -19.33 -10.51
N LEU A 96 13.24 -20.31 -9.88
CA LEU A 96 11.98 -20.13 -9.15
C LEU A 96 12.23 -20.17 -7.64
N PRO A 97 11.54 -19.34 -6.85
CA PRO A 97 11.65 -19.37 -5.39
C PRO A 97 10.99 -20.62 -4.80
N GLU A 98 11.57 -21.19 -3.74
CA GLU A 98 11.03 -22.38 -3.07
C GLU A 98 9.59 -22.18 -2.57
N GLU A 99 9.26 -20.96 -2.12
CA GLU A 99 7.94 -20.61 -1.59
C GLU A 99 7.06 -19.87 -2.62
N SER A 100 7.14 -20.24 -3.91
CA SER A 100 6.40 -19.61 -5.03
C SER A 100 4.89 -19.45 -4.74
N ALA A 101 4.23 -20.50 -4.25
CA ALA A 101 2.81 -20.46 -3.88
C ALA A 101 2.46 -19.35 -2.86
N LYS A 102 3.35 -19.03 -1.92
CA LYS A 102 3.13 -17.95 -0.94
C LYS A 102 3.34 -16.57 -1.54
N ILE A 103 4.25 -16.45 -2.51
CA ILE A 103 4.43 -15.20 -3.27
C ILE A 103 3.20 -14.95 -4.14
N ILE A 104 2.65 -16.00 -4.77
CA ILE A 104 1.38 -15.91 -5.48
C ILE A 104 0.28 -15.38 -4.55
N GLN A 105 0.16 -15.91 -3.33
CA GLN A 105 -0.82 -15.41 -2.34
C GLN A 105 -0.63 -13.91 -2.01
N LEU A 106 0.60 -13.40 -1.90
CA LEU A 106 0.85 -11.96 -1.74
C LEU A 106 0.34 -11.16 -2.93
N THR A 107 0.67 -11.60 -4.16
CA THR A 107 0.26 -10.90 -5.38
C THR A 107 -1.26 -10.91 -5.57
N GLU A 108 -1.95 -11.97 -5.14
CA GLU A 108 -3.42 -12.03 -5.18
C GLU A 108 -4.04 -11.14 -4.12
N LYS A 109 -3.49 -11.11 -2.89
CA LYS A 109 -3.90 -10.13 -1.87
C LYS A 109 -3.75 -8.70 -2.39
N PHE A 110 -2.62 -8.38 -3.03
CA PHE A 110 -2.45 -7.07 -3.65
C PHE A 110 -3.49 -6.83 -4.75
N ARG A 111 -3.72 -7.81 -5.64
CA ARG A 111 -4.73 -7.70 -6.70
C ARG A 111 -6.12 -7.38 -6.16
N GLU A 112 -6.52 -7.99 -5.05
CA GLU A 112 -7.80 -7.75 -4.36
C GLU A 112 -7.87 -6.37 -3.70
N ASN A 113 -6.75 -5.83 -3.23
CA ASN A 113 -6.68 -4.56 -2.48
C ASN A 113 -6.16 -3.39 -3.33
N ARG A 114 -5.87 -3.59 -4.62
CA ARG A 114 -5.26 -2.59 -5.50
C ARG A 114 -6.08 -1.30 -5.56
N ASP A 115 -7.40 -1.39 -5.63
CA ASP A 115 -8.25 -0.20 -5.70
C ASP A 115 -8.20 0.61 -4.39
N ALA A 116 -7.96 -0.04 -3.24
CA ALA A 116 -7.74 0.65 -1.97
C ALA A 116 -6.40 1.39 -1.96
N MET A 117 -5.31 0.76 -2.42
CA MET A 117 -3.99 1.41 -2.57
C MET A 117 -4.07 2.66 -3.46
N LEU A 118 -4.81 2.59 -4.58
CA LEU A 118 -5.01 3.76 -5.46
C LEU A 118 -5.87 4.86 -4.81
N ALA A 119 -6.85 4.48 -3.98
CA ALA A 119 -7.62 5.45 -3.21
C ALA A 119 -6.74 6.15 -2.15
N GLU A 120 -5.79 5.43 -1.55
CA GLU A 120 -4.79 6.00 -0.64
C GLU A 120 -3.87 6.98 -1.35
N HIS A 121 -3.39 6.68 -2.56
CA HIS A 121 -2.63 7.65 -3.38
C HIS A 121 -3.43 8.95 -3.61
N GLN A 122 -4.74 8.86 -3.84
CA GLN A 122 -5.60 10.04 -3.98
C GLN A 122 -5.71 10.84 -2.68
N MET A 123 -5.80 10.17 -1.52
CA MET A 123 -5.80 10.83 -0.22
C MET A 123 -4.46 11.51 0.07
N ILE A 124 -3.34 10.84 -0.21
CA ILE A 124 -1.99 11.40 -0.11
C ILE A 124 -1.88 12.64 -1.00
N GLY A 125 -2.31 12.56 -2.26
CA GLY A 125 -2.31 13.69 -3.19
C GLY A 125 -3.14 14.89 -2.71
N HIS A 126 -4.27 14.64 -2.05
CA HIS A 126 -5.08 15.68 -1.44
C HIS A 126 -4.32 16.41 -0.32
N PHE A 127 -3.82 15.68 0.68
CA PHE A 127 -3.06 16.27 1.79
C PHE A 127 -1.76 16.92 1.33
N LEU A 128 -1.13 16.37 0.29
CA LEU A 128 0.04 16.96 -0.34
C LEU A 128 -0.27 18.33 -0.95
N SER A 129 -1.39 18.47 -1.65
CA SER A 129 -1.82 19.78 -2.15
C SER A 129 -2.07 20.77 -1.01
N GLU A 130 -2.73 20.32 0.06
CA GLU A 130 -3.05 21.17 1.22
C GLU A 130 -1.80 21.64 1.98
N ILE A 131 -0.83 20.76 2.22
CA ILE A 131 0.42 21.13 2.91
C ILE A 131 1.23 22.11 2.06
N MET A 132 1.27 21.93 0.73
CA MET A 132 2.00 22.85 -0.15
C MET A 132 1.40 24.26 -0.14
N ASP A 133 0.08 24.37 -0.07
CA ASP A 133 -0.61 25.65 0.03
C ASP A 133 -0.48 26.30 1.42
N ALA A 134 -0.46 25.51 2.50
CA ALA A 134 -0.14 26.00 3.84
C ALA A 134 1.31 26.52 3.91
N ALA A 135 2.27 25.71 3.46
CA ALA A 135 3.69 26.02 3.45
C ALA A 135 4.00 27.32 2.69
N ARG A 136 3.32 27.53 1.55
CA ARG A 136 3.44 28.76 0.76
C ARG A 136 2.95 30.00 1.51
N ARG A 137 1.84 29.90 2.24
CA ARG A 137 1.27 31.01 3.01
C ARG A 137 2.10 31.34 4.26
N GLU A 138 2.70 30.32 4.86
CA GLU A 138 3.42 30.42 6.13
C GLU A 138 4.95 30.59 5.94
N ASN A 139 5.43 30.56 4.69
CA ASN A 139 6.83 30.74 4.29
C ASN A 139 7.77 29.60 4.75
N HIS A 140 7.40 28.36 4.45
CA HIS A 140 8.20 27.14 4.68
C HIS A 140 8.87 26.64 3.39
N PRO A 141 9.95 27.27 2.91
CA PRO A 141 10.61 26.93 1.64
C PRO A 141 11.27 25.53 1.65
N GLU A 142 11.51 24.94 2.81
CA GLU A 142 12.06 23.59 2.97
C GLU A 142 11.15 22.50 2.40
N LEU A 143 9.86 22.76 2.21
CA LEU A 143 8.91 21.88 1.51
C LEU A 143 8.95 22.02 -0.01
N SER A 144 9.71 22.96 -0.56
CA SER A 144 9.81 23.16 -2.00
C SER A 144 10.19 21.86 -2.73
N GLY A 145 9.39 21.48 -3.73
CA GLY A 145 9.60 20.30 -4.56
C GLY A 145 9.37 18.96 -3.86
N TYR A 146 8.79 18.95 -2.66
CA TYR A 146 8.34 17.72 -2.01
C TYR A 146 7.21 17.05 -2.80
N ASP A 147 6.25 17.86 -3.26
CA ASP A 147 5.15 17.49 -4.15
C ASP A 147 5.59 16.73 -5.39
N LYS A 148 6.46 17.34 -6.19
CA LYS A 148 6.94 16.74 -7.44
C LYS A 148 7.76 15.48 -7.23
N ALA A 149 8.38 15.33 -6.07
CA ALA A 149 9.12 14.12 -5.74
C ALA A 149 8.15 12.99 -5.39
N LEU A 150 7.12 13.27 -4.58
CA LEU A 150 6.12 12.29 -4.16
C LEU A 150 5.19 11.88 -5.31
N GLU A 151 4.79 12.81 -6.18
CA GLU A 151 4.03 12.51 -7.40
C GLU A 151 4.79 11.52 -8.30
N LYS A 152 6.10 11.73 -8.53
CA LYS A 152 6.93 10.82 -9.33
C LYS A 152 7.06 9.43 -8.72
N HIS A 153 7.04 9.34 -7.41
CA HIS A 153 7.10 8.08 -6.69
C HIS A 153 5.80 7.29 -6.89
N ALA A 154 4.65 7.94 -6.68
CA ALA A 154 3.35 7.35 -6.97
C ALA A 154 3.20 6.94 -8.46
N GLU A 155 3.67 7.77 -9.39
CA GLU A 155 3.70 7.43 -10.83
C GLU A 155 4.57 6.18 -11.11
N LEU A 156 5.75 6.08 -10.49
CA LEU A 156 6.61 4.91 -10.61
C LEU A 156 5.91 3.64 -10.10
N GLU A 157 5.20 3.74 -8.98
CA GLU A 157 4.43 2.63 -8.42
C GLU A 157 3.30 2.20 -9.34
N GLU A 158 2.44 3.13 -9.72
CA GLU A 158 1.26 2.84 -10.51
C GLU A 158 1.59 2.36 -11.93
N GLU A 159 2.60 2.95 -12.57
CA GLU A 159 2.95 2.64 -13.96
C GLU A 159 3.89 1.44 -14.10
N ILE A 160 4.72 1.16 -13.09
CA ILE A 160 5.79 0.15 -13.20
C ILE A 160 5.72 -0.88 -12.08
N LEU A 161 5.80 -0.46 -10.82
CA LEU A 161 6.04 -1.41 -9.72
C LEU A 161 4.81 -2.28 -9.44
N PHE A 162 3.62 -1.69 -9.33
CA PHE A 162 2.37 -2.41 -9.12
C PHE A 162 2.04 -3.37 -10.27
N PRO A 163 2.11 -2.97 -11.55
CA PRO A 163 2.01 -3.92 -12.65
C PRO A 163 3.05 -5.05 -12.57
N ALA A 164 4.31 -4.74 -12.23
CA ALA A 164 5.36 -5.74 -12.12
C ALA A 164 5.08 -6.77 -11.01
N VAL A 165 4.54 -6.35 -9.86
CA VAL A 165 4.10 -7.25 -8.79
C VAL A 165 3.05 -8.25 -9.30
N LEU A 166 2.04 -7.77 -10.03
CA LEU A 166 1.00 -8.63 -10.61
C LEU A 166 1.57 -9.58 -11.67
N LEU A 167 2.46 -9.09 -12.53
CA LEU A 167 3.14 -9.90 -13.55
C LEU A 167 3.99 -11.01 -12.94
N ILE A 168 4.65 -10.77 -11.80
CA ILE A 168 5.38 -11.81 -11.07
C ILE A 168 4.44 -12.92 -10.63
N GLY A 169 3.29 -12.58 -10.05
CA GLY A 169 2.28 -13.55 -9.65
C GLY A 169 1.78 -14.39 -10.80
N ASP A 170 1.44 -13.75 -11.91
CA ASP A 170 0.95 -14.42 -13.13
C ASP A 170 2.04 -15.30 -13.75
N TYR A 171 3.30 -14.85 -13.77
CA TYR A 171 4.44 -15.64 -14.24
C TYR A 171 4.65 -16.90 -13.40
N LEU A 172 4.59 -16.79 -12.07
CA LEU A 172 4.76 -17.94 -11.18
C LEU A 172 3.63 -18.97 -11.36
N LYS A 173 2.38 -18.53 -11.51
CA LYS A 173 1.23 -19.42 -11.80
C LYS A 173 1.45 -20.23 -13.08
N ILE A 174 1.88 -19.58 -14.16
CA ILE A 174 2.19 -20.26 -15.44
C ILE A 174 3.30 -21.31 -15.23
N LYS A 175 4.33 -20.97 -14.45
CA LYS A 175 5.44 -21.90 -14.17
C LYS A 175 5.07 -23.06 -13.25
N GLU A 176 4.10 -22.90 -12.36
CA GLU A 176 3.56 -24.00 -11.56
C GLU A 176 2.70 -24.96 -12.40
N GLU A 177 2.00 -24.48 -13.43
CA GLU A 177 1.21 -25.33 -14.35
C GLU A 177 2.08 -26.14 -15.32
N ASP A 178 3.29 -25.65 -15.62
CA ASP A 178 4.29 -26.30 -16.49
C ASP A 178 5.13 -27.39 -15.78
N LEU A 179 5.02 -27.54 -14.45
CA LEU A 179 5.76 -28.48 -13.60
C LEU A 179 4.95 -29.75 -13.26
#